data_AF-A0A2M8D3Q4-F1
#
_entry.id   AF-A0A2M8D3Q4-F1
#
_cell.length_a   1.000
_cell.length_b   1.000
_cell.length_c   1.000
_cell.angle_alpha   90.00
_cell.angle_beta   90.00
_cell.angle_gamma   90.00
#
_symmetry.space_group_name_H-M   'P 1'
#
loop_
_entity.id
_entity.type
_entity.pdbx_description
1 polymer ?
#
loop_
_entity_poly.entity_id
_entity_poly.type
_entity_poly.pdbx_seq_one_letter_code
_entity_poly.pdbx_strand_id
1 'polypeptide(L)'
;MRKLLFILIVVGQFGTFSAVKAADYSGTYSMNTGNGTLTLKLNQQRNGTLTGELVGSNGYRITLNGEVADGIGEGTASDSKGSAFFEVHFEGERLLFYLMEQNSDKGRSLYFARVSGGTPGRSIVAETKAALPSRNPLAGGGGLSPFSGTFSGDGVTLSLQSSGGGIQGTLLFNGSQFPVSAAATGNEIRGNFSASGNSFPFTALLTGSIMKFSTGGTTYSLRKSGSGSKTQVMPANPLQRQTPSHRAAPQGATSQPTAPAINGHTISDVQAGVAFTVPSGWNATSNEGGYLLVSKIHKGLIVVTTNPYHSLQELEAGGGEGIVNEKTGVQLMPSSQNEQIGSN
;
A
#
# COMPACT_ATOMS: atom_id res chain seq x y z
N MET A 1 -57.74 -16.23 -14.70
CA MET A 1 -56.29 -16.52 -14.78
C MET A 1 -55.82 -17.03 -13.43
N ARG A 2 -55.31 -18.28 -13.36
CA ARG A 2 -54.81 -18.88 -12.11
C ARG A 2 -53.31 -18.57 -11.98
N LYS A 3 -52.86 -18.02 -10.85
CA LYS A 3 -51.43 -17.85 -10.53
C LYS A 3 -50.93 -19.11 -9.81
N LEU A 4 -49.88 -19.74 -10.36
CA LEU A 4 -49.15 -20.80 -9.68
C LEU A 4 -48.17 -20.18 -8.68
N LEU A 5 -48.15 -20.73 -7.47
CA LEU A 5 -47.16 -20.46 -6.43
C LEU A 5 -46.14 -21.60 -6.43
N PHE A 6 -44.85 -21.30 -6.54
CA PHE A 6 -43.78 -22.25 -6.33
C PHE A 6 -43.08 -21.93 -5.01
N ILE A 7 -43.03 -22.93 -4.11
CA ILE A 7 -42.24 -22.88 -2.88
C ILE A 7 -41.05 -23.81 -3.09
N LEU A 8 -39.85 -23.26 -3.02
CA LEU A 8 -38.59 -23.99 -3.07
C LEU A 8 -38.04 -24.07 -1.64
N ILE A 9 -38.00 -25.29 -1.07
CA ILE A 9 -37.36 -25.56 0.21
C ILE A 9 -35.99 -26.16 -0.08
N VAL A 10 -34.93 -25.43 0.28
CA VAL A 10 -33.55 -25.92 0.20
C VAL A 10 -33.09 -26.25 1.62
N VAL A 11 -32.86 -27.53 1.89
CA VAL A 11 -32.25 -28.01 3.14
C VAL A 11 -30.77 -28.23 2.86
N GLY A 12 -29.93 -27.32 3.36
CA GLY A 12 -28.47 -27.45 3.32
C GLY A 12 -27.93 -27.88 4.67
N GLN A 13 -27.15 -28.98 4.70
CA GLN A 13 -26.32 -29.31 5.86
C GLN A 13 -25.11 -28.37 5.90
N PHE A 14 -25.05 -27.51 6.91
CA PHE A 14 -23.89 -26.68 7.18
C PHE A 14 -22.86 -27.52 7.95
N GLY A 15 -21.72 -27.79 7.31
CA GLY A 15 -20.56 -28.34 8.00
C GLY A 15 -20.10 -27.37 9.10
N THR A 16 -19.77 -27.90 10.27
CA THR A 16 -19.23 -27.12 11.38
C THR A 16 -17.82 -26.63 11.01
N PHE A 17 -17.66 -25.35 10.73
CA PHE A 17 -16.34 -24.73 10.64
C PHE A 17 -15.76 -24.60 12.04
N SER A 18 -14.54 -25.09 12.25
CA SER A 18 -13.81 -24.84 13.49
C SER A 18 -13.50 -23.34 13.59
N ALA A 19 -14.08 -22.67 14.58
CA ALA A 19 -13.80 -21.26 14.83
C ALA A 19 -12.31 -21.08 15.14
N VAL A 20 -11.60 -20.36 14.28
CA VAL A 20 -10.29 -19.79 14.63
C VAL A 20 -10.53 -18.91 15.85
N LYS A 21 -9.86 -19.19 16.98
CA LYS A 21 -9.98 -18.32 18.15
C LYS A 21 -9.47 -16.93 17.78
N ALA A 22 -10.38 -15.98 17.66
CA ALA A 22 -10.05 -14.58 17.51
C ALA A 22 -9.13 -14.16 18.66
N ALA A 23 -8.15 -13.30 18.38
CA ALA A 23 -7.29 -12.73 19.40
C ALA A 23 -8.17 -12.03 20.46
N ASP A 24 -7.82 -12.21 21.74
CA ASP A 24 -8.43 -11.48 22.85
C ASP A 24 -7.59 -10.25 23.18
N TYR A 25 -8.09 -9.09 22.77
CA TYR A 25 -7.47 -7.80 22.98
C TYR A 25 -7.70 -7.26 24.40
N SER A 26 -8.54 -7.88 25.22
CA SER A 26 -8.86 -7.41 26.56
C SER A 26 -7.63 -7.37 27.47
N GLY A 27 -7.34 -6.22 28.08
CA GLY A 27 -6.20 -6.05 28.98
C GLY A 27 -5.79 -4.61 29.22
N THR A 28 -4.78 -4.43 30.07
CA THR A 28 -4.07 -3.16 30.25
C THR A 28 -2.68 -3.30 29.67
N TYR A 29 -2.27 -2.31 28.89
CA TYR A 29 -0.99 -2.24 28.23
C TYR A 29 -0.30 -0.91 28.52
N SER A 30 1.02 -0.89 28.54
CA SER A 30 1.79 0.34 28.75
C SER A 30 2.92 0.48 27.74
N MET A 31 3.26 1.73 27.47
CA MET A 31 4.50 2.08 26.78
C MET A 31 5.12 3.30 27.45
N ASN A 32 6.44 3.28 27.58
CA ASN A 32 7.19 4.46 28.02
C ASN A 32 7.51 5.33 26.80
N THR A 33 7.29 6.61 26.96
CA THR A 33 7.72 7.68 26.05
C THR A 33 8.76 8.52 26.76
N GLY A 34 9.56 9.29 26.03
CA GLY A 34 10.51 10.23 26.66
C GLY A 34 9.84 11.23 27.62
N ASN A 35 8.53 11.45 27.46
CA ASN A 35 7.75 12.42 28.23
C ASN A 35 6.81 11.76 29.26
N GLY A 36 6.97 10.46 29.54
CA GLY A 36 6.20 9.71 30.53
C GLY A 36 5.53 8.46 29.95
N THR A 37 4.56 7.90 30.67
CA THR A 37 3.95 6.61 30.32
C THR A 37 2.59 6.81 29.66
N LEU A 38 2.35 6.09 28.56
CA LEU A 38 1.01 5.90 28.01
C LEU A 38 0.46 4.55 28.48
N THR A 39 -0.81 4.55 28.91
CA THR A 39 -1.55 3.36 29.35
C THR A 39 -2.75 3.15 28.46
N LEU A 40 -2.80 2.02 27.77
CA LEU A 40 -3.92 1.61 26.94
C LEU A 40 -4.72 0.53 27.66
N LYS A 41 -6.03 0.73 27.81
CA LYS A 41 -6.95 -0.28 28.33
C LYS A 41 -7.91 -0.68 27.22
N LEU A 42 -8.03 -1.98 26.97
CA LEU A 42 -8.94 -2.54 25.99
C LEU A 42 -9.88 -3.54 26.67
N ASN A 43 -11.12 -3.56 26.21
CA ASN A 43 -12.17 -4.49 26.61
C ASN A 43 -12.86 -5.01 25.35
N GLN A 44 -12.62 -6.28 25.03
CA GLN A 44 -13.26 -6.96 23.91
C GLN A 44 -14.42 -7.80 24.43
N GLN A 45 -15.62 -7.50 23.95
CA GLN A 45 -16.82 -8.27 24.24
C GLN A 45 -16.90 -9.50 23.33
N ARG A 46 -17.70 -10.49 23.72
CA ARG A 46 -17.86 -11.75 22.96
C ARG A 46 -18.44 -11.56 21.54
N ASN A 47 -19.16 -10.47 21.32
CA ASN A 47 -19.72 -10.11 20.01
C ASN A 47 -18.69 -9.42 19.09
N GLY A 48 -17.43 -9.30 19.52
CA GLY A 48 -16.39 -8.60 18.77
C GLY A 48 -16.30 -7.10 19.07
N THR A 49 -17.27 -6.49 19.76
CA THR A 49 -17.17 -5.06 20.14
C THR A 49 -15.92 -4.81 20.97
N LEU A 50 -15.14 -3.82 20.57
CA LEU A 50 -13.89 -3.42 21.20
C LEU A 50 -14.03 -2.00 21.76
N THR A 51 -13.99 -1.86 23.08
CA THR A 51 -13.95 -0.54 23.73
C THR A 51 -12.65 -0.36 24.47
N GLY A 52 -12.29 0.89 24.75
CA GLY A 52 -11.05 1.14 25.47
C GLY A 52 -10.77 2.60 25.73
N GLU A 53 -9.58 2.81 26.26
CA GLU A 53 -9.08 4.14 26.59
C GLU A 53 -7.57 4.19 26.53
N LEU A 54 -7.02 5.24 25.92
CA LEU A 54 -5.61 5.58 25.98
C LEU A 54 -5.41 6.78 26.92
N VAL A 55 -4.61 6.61 27.97
CA VAL A 55 -4.33 7.64 28.98
C VAL A 55 -2.84 7.97 28.99
N GLY A 56 -2.51 9.25 28.90
CA GLY A 56 -1.15 9.75 29.09
C GLY A 56 -0.86 10.16 30.53
N SER A 57 0.42 10.14 30.92
CA SER A 57 0.89 10.59 32.24
C SER A 57 0.58 12.06 32.55
N ASN A 58 0.34 12.87 31.53
CA ASN A 58 -0.09 14.27 31.64
C ASN A 58 -1.62 14.43 31.84
N GLY A 59 -2.35 13.34 32.04
CA GLY A 59 -3.81 13.35 32.20
C GLY A 59 -4.60 13.38 30.88
N TYR A 60 -3.92 13.39 29.74
CA TYR A 60 -4.56 13.26 28.42
C TYR A 60 -5.30 11.93 28.29
N ARG A 61 -6.46 11.93 27.61
CA ARG A 61 -7.38 10.79 27.53
C ARG A 61 -8.05 10.73 26.17
N ILE A 62 -7.99 9.56 25.53
CA ILE A 62 -8.70 9.22 24.29
C ILE A 62 -9.63 8.05 24.56
N THR A 63 -10.90 8.16 24.19
CA THR A 63 -11.87 7.06 24.22
C THR A 63 -11.81 6.26 22.93
N LEU A 64 -11.89 4.93 23.02
CA LEU A 64 -11.86 4.02 21.88
C LEU A 64 -13.19 3.30 21.74
N ASN A 65 -13.73 3.27 20.53
CA ASN A 65 -14.91 2.49 20.18
C ASN A 65 -14.71 1.85 18.81
N GLY A 66 -14.86 0.53 18.73
CA GLY A 66 -14.60 -0.25 17.54
C GLY A 66 -15.10 -1.69 17.64
N GLU A 67 -14.59 -2.54 16.76
CA GLU A 67 -14.88 -3.97 16.73
C GLU A 67 -13.64 -4.77 16.32
N VAL A 68 -13.72 -6.08 16.50
CA VAL A 68 -12.69 -7.03 16.06
C VAL A 68 -13.22 -7.78 14.84
N ALA A 69 -12.69 -7.44 13.68
CA ALA A 69 -12.98 -8.07 12.39
C ALA A 69 -11.70 -8.72 11.85
N ASP A 70 -11.80 -9.97 11.36
CA ASP A 70 -10.68 -10.72 10.79
C ASP A 70 -9.43 -10.80 11.71
N GLY A 71 -9.65 -10.78 13.02
CA GLY A 71 -8.59 -10.81 14.03
C GLY A 71 -7.87 -9.49 14.24
N ILE A 72 -8.29 -8.40 13.61
CA ILE A 72 -7.79 -7.03 13.78
C ILE A 72 -8.86 -6.25 14.55
N GLY A 73 -8.46 -5.49 15.56
CA GLY A 73 -9.37 -4.54 16.19
C GLY A 73 -9.31 -3.21 15.45
N GLU A 74 -10.43 -2.67 15.01
CA GLU A 74 -10.49 -1.40 14.27
C GLU A 74 -11.63 -0.52 14.78
N GLY A 75 -11.49 0.80 14.67
CA GLY A 75 -12.54 1.72 15.11
C GLY A 75 -12.13 3.18 15.15
N THR A 76 -12.81 3.93 16.01
CA THR A 76 -12.60 5.37 16.20
C THR A 76 -12.04 5.66 17.57
N ALA A 77 -11.00 6.48 17.59
CA ALA A 77 -10.36 7.07 18.76
C ALA A 77 -10.78 8.54 18.86
N SER A 78 -11.32 9.00 19.98
CA SER A 78 -11.79 10.38 20.11
C SER A 78 -11.46 11.03 21.46
N ASP A 79 -11.28 12.33 21.44
CA ASP A 79 -11.11 13.21 22.60
C ASP A 79 -11.94 14.49 22.43
N SER A 80 -11.69 15.52 23.25
CA SER A 80 -12.40 16.81 23.14
C SER A 80 -11.97 17.67 21.95
N LYS A 81 -10.88 17.31 21.24
CA LYS A 81 -10.30 18.04 20.12
C LYS A 81 -10.67 17.43 18.78
N GLY A 82 -11.01 16.14 18.73
CA GLY A 82 -11.44 15.49 17.51
C GLY A 82 -11.44 13.97 17.57
N SER A 83 -11.38 13.36 16.39
CA SER A 83 -11.37 11.91 16.21
C SER A 83 -10.35 11.46 15.17
N ALA A 84 -9.85 10.24 15.36
CA ALA A 84 -8.93 9.53 14.49
C ALA A 84 -9.45 8.09 14.30
N PHE A 85 -9.06 7.43 13.22
CA PHE A 85 -9.25 5.98 13.10
C PHE A 85 -8.13 5.26 13.83
N PHE A 86 -8.40 4.05 14.33
CA PHE A 86 -7.35 3.20 14.89
C PHE A 86 -7.45 1.77 14.39
N GLU A 87 -6.29 1.10 14.37
CA GLU A 87 -6.17 -0.35 14.26
C GLU A 87 -5.34 -0.91 15.42
N VAL A 88 -5.67 -2.11 15.88
CA VAL A 88 -4.90 -2.88 16.85
C VAL A 88 -4.68 -4.30 16.36
N HIS A 89 -3.43 -4.77 16.45
CA HIS A 89 -3.11 -6.18 16.32
C HIS A 89 -1.89 -6.56 17.17
N PHE A 90 -1.73 -7.85 17.43
CA PHE A 90 -0.55 -8.35 18.16
C PHE A 90 0.62 -8.57 17.21
N GLU A 91 1.80 -8.12 17.62
CA GLU A 91 3.10 -8.42 17.01
C GLU A 91 3.97 -9.12 18.05
N GLY A 92 3.96 -10.46 18.01
CA GLY A 92 4.55 -11.27 19.07
C GLY A 92 3.85 -11.06 20.41
N GLU A 93 4.57 -10.55 21.40
CA GLU A 93 4.03 -10.25 22.74
C GLU A 93 3.64 -8.77 22.94
N ARG A 94 3.82 -7.95 21.90
CA ARG A 94 3.47 -6.53 21.94
C ARG A 94 2.16 -6.28 21.20
N LEU A 95 1.43 -5.30 21.66
CA LEU A 95 0.26 -4.78 20.94
C LEU A 95 0.72 -3.61 20.09
N LEU A 96 0.55 -3.70 18.77
CA LEU A 96 0.63 -2.54 17.88
C LEU A 96 -0.71 -1.82 17.91
N PHE A 97 -0.68 -0.53 18.20
CA PHE A 97 -1.79 0.40 18.14
C PHE A 97 -1.45 1.46 17.09
N TYR A 98 -2.17 1.48 15.98
CA TYR A 98 -1.97 2.42 14.87
C TYR A 98 -3.09 3.46 14.88
N LEU A 99 -2.74 4.75 14.87
CA LEU A 99 -3.67 5.88 14.77
C LEU A 99 -3.56 6.51 13.40
N MET A 100 -4.69 6.78 12.73
CA MET A 100 -4.76 7.47 11.45
C MET A 100 -5.58 8.75 11.60
N GLU A 101 -5.02 9.88 11.18
CA GLU A 101 -5.73 11.16 11.22
C GLU A 101 -6.89 11.16 10.20
N GLN A 102 -8.03 11.70 10.59
CA GLN A 102 -9.15 11.82 9.64
C GLN A 102 -8.78 12.77 8.50
N ASN A 103 -8.95 12.30 7.27
CA ASN A 103 -8.61 13.02 6.03
C ASN A 103 -7.11 13.23 5.83
N SER A 104 -6.27 12.34 6.38
CA SER A 104 -4.86 12.27 6.06
C SER A 104 -4.42 10.83 5.86
N ASP A 105 -3.45 10.65 4.99
CA ASP A 105 -2.62 9.46 4.83
C ASP A 105 -1.61 9.26 5.97
N LYS A 106 -1.53 10.22 6.90
CA LYS A 106 -0.61 10.17 8.02
C LYS A 106 -1.19 9.32 9.15
N GLY A 107 -0.35 8.45 9.67
CA GLY A 107 -0.64 7.70 10.88
C GLY A 107 0.57 7.56 11.80
N ARG A 108 0.32 7.00 12.98
CA ARG A 108 1.33 6.82 14.02
C ARG A 108 1.20 5.44 14.64
N SER A 109 2.31 4.71 14.64
CA SER A 109 2.43 3.40 15.27
C SER A 109 2.91 3.51 16.72
N LEU A 110 2.23 2.84 17.64
CA LEU A 110 2.54 2.79 19.06
C LEU A 110 2.61 1.32 19.52
N TYR A 111 3.69 0.93 20.21
CA TYR A 111 3.90 -0.45 20.64
C TYR A 111 3.81 -0.60 22.14
N PHE A 112 2.75 -1.24 22.63
CA PHE A 112 2.52 -1.45 24.05
C PHE A 112 2.94 -2.84 24.51
N ALA A 113 3.47 -2.93 25.73
CA ALA A 113 3.65 -4.17 26.45
C ALA A 113 2.42 -4.43 27.33
N ARG A 114 1.93 -5.67 27.38
CA ARG A 114 0.82 -6.03 28.27
C ARG A 114 1.27 -6.01 29.73
N VAL A 115 0.51 -5.32 30.58
CA VAL A 115 0.75 -5.20 32.03
C VAL A 115 -0.19 -6.12 32.81
N SER A 116 -1.45 -6.23 32.38
CA SER A 116 -2.46 -7.07 33.04
C SER A 116 -3.61 -7.44 32.09
N GLY A 117 -4.47 -8.37 32.52
CA GLY A 117 -5.51 -9.01 31.70
C GLY A 117 -5.00 -10.37 31.18
N GLY A 118 -5.87 -11.39 31.23
CA GLY A 118 -5.51 -12.80 31.00
C GLY A 118 -4.61 -13.04 29.80
N THR A 119 -3.79 -14.09 29.84
CA THR A 119 -2.80 -14.40 28.80
C THR A 119 -3.42 -14.21 27.41
N PRO A 120 -2.83 -13.37 26.51
CA PRO A 120 -3.33 -13.23 25.15
C PRO A 120 -3.57 -14.64 24.63
N GLY A 121 -4.76 -14.90 24.10
CA GLY A 121 -5.17 -16.24 23.68
C GLY A 121 -4.17 -16.82 22.69
N ARG A 122 -3.10 -17.41 23.20
CA ARG A 122 -2.10 -18.12 22.42
C ARG A 122 -2.90 -19.25 21.82
N SER A 123 -2.95 -19.34 20.50
CA SER A 123 -3.47 -20.53 19.83
C SER A 123 -2.60 -21.70 20.27
N ILE A 124 -2.94 -22.30 21.41
CA ILE A 124 -2.45 -23.59 21.85
C ILE A 124 -3.20 -24.62 21.00
N VAL A 125 -2.78 -24.75 19.74
CA VAL A 125 -2.86 -26.05 19.11
C VAL A 125 -1.80 -26.89 19.83
N ALA A 126 -2.18 -27.43 21.00
CA ALA A 126 -1.42 -28.49 21.63
C ALA A 126 -1.56 -29.69 20.71
N GLU A 127 -0.60 -29.86 19.82
CA GLU A 127 -0.44 -31.03 18.97
C GLU A 127 -0.19 -32.23 19.90
N THR A 128 -1.25 -32.93 20.28
CA THR A 128 -1.15 -34.27 20.84
C THR A 128 -0.55 -35.16 19.76
N LYS A 129 0.77 -35.34 19.86
CA LYS A 129 1.57 -36.27 19.06
C LYS A 129 1.08 -37.70 19.27
N ALA A 130 0.01 -38.08 18.58
CA ALA A 130 -0.31 -39.48 18.33
C ALA A 130 0.69 -39.98 17.28
N ALA A 131 1.57 -40.89 17.71
CA ALA A 131 2.54 -41.53 16.83
C ALA A 131 1.83 -42.36 15.77
N LEU A 132 1.76 -41.84 14.55
CA LEU A 132 1.39 -42.60 13.37
C LEU A 132 2.63 -43.28 12.77
N PRO A 133 2.48 -44.46 12.16
CA PRO A 133 3.57 -45.25 11.62
C PRO A 133 4.37 -44.44 10.58
N SER A 134 5.69 -44.54 10.69
CA SER A 134 6.69 -43.90 9.86
C SER A 134 6.40 -44.12 8.36
N ARG A 135 5.88 -43.08 7.71
CA ARG A 135 5.95 -42.95 6.26
C ARG A 135 7.30 -42.34 5.86
N ASN A 136 7.87 -42.95 4.84
CA ASN A 136 9.15 -42.60 4.22
C ASN A 136 9.21 -41.10 3.82
N PRO A 137 10.12 -40.28 4.36
CA PRO A 137 10.09 -38.81 4.28
C PRO A 137 10.65 -38.22 2.97
N LEU A 138 10.92 -39.02 1.94
CA LEU A 138 11.55 -38.58 0.68
C LEU A 138 10.57 -38.36 -0.49
N ALA A 139 9.26 -38.47 -0.27
CA ALA A 139 8.25 -38.28 -1.32
C ALA A 139 7.57 -36.90 -1.26
N GLY A 140 8.28 -35.86 -1.72
CA GLY A 140 7.76 -34.94 -2.74
C GLY A 140 6.61 -33.97 -2.42
N GLY A 141 6.38 -33.59 -1.16
CA GLY A 141 5.41 -32.54 -0.80
C GLY A 141 6.07 -31.34 -0.14
N GLY A 142 7.03 -30.68 -0.81
CA GLY A 142 7.64 -29.46 -0.30
C GLY A 142 6.57 -28.37 -0.15
N GLY A 143 6.03 -28.21 1.06
CA GLY A 143 5.06 -27.16 1.37
C GLY A 143 5.64 -25.82 0.97
N LEU A 144 5.10 -25.22 -0.09
CA LEU A 144 5.49 -23.89 -0.51
C LEU A 144 5.29 -22.96 0.68
N SER A 145 6.32 -22.20 1.05
CA SER A 145 6.21 -21.19 2.09
C SER A 145 4.99 -20.30 1.81
N PRO A 146 4.18 -19.93 2.81
CA PRO A 146 3.02 -19.08 2.61
C PRO A 146 3.40 -17.72 2.01
N PHE A 147 4.65 -17.30 2.19
CA PHE A 147 5.23 -16.10 1.61
C PHE A 147 5.64 -16.25 0.15
N SER A 148 5.66 -17.45 -0.43
CA SER A 148 5.99 -17.61 -1.85
C SER A 148 4.86 -17.05 -2.71
N GLY A 149 5.17 -16.13 -3.61
CA GLY A 149 4.22 -15.45 -4.48
C GLY A 149 4.55 -13.98 -4.70
N THR A 150 3.66 -13.28 -5.40
CA THR A 150 3.75 -11.84 -5.62
C THR A 150 2.67 -11.13 -4.82
N PHE A 151 3.03 -10.06 -4.14
CA PHE A 151 2.16 -9.22 -3.33
C PHE A 151 2.23 -7.79 -3.86
N SER A 152 1.09 -7.14 -4.09
CA SER A 152 1.06 -5.78 -4.65
C SER A 152 0.04 -4.89 -3.93
N GLY A 153 0.37 -3.62 -3.76
CA GLY A 153 -0.48 -2.59 -3.13
C GLY A 153 0.33 -1.32 -2.87
N ASP A 154 -0.33 -0.17 -2.78
CA ASP A 154 0.29 1.12 -2.41
C ASP A 154 1.57 1.48 -3.20
N GLY A 155 1.58 1.21 -4.51
CA GLY A 155 2.73 1.47 -5.38
C GLY A 155 3.93 0.51 -5.20
N VAL A 156 3.78 -0.51 -4.34
CA VAL A 156 4.80 -1.50 -4.01
C VAL A 156 4.42 -2.86 -4.59
N THR A 157 5.39 -3.58 -5.14
CA THR A 157 5.24 -5.00 -5.50
C THR A 157 6.40 -5.82 -4.93
N LEU A 158 6.08 -6.83 -4.13
CA LEU A 158 7.04 -7.73 -3.52
C LEU A 158 6.85 -9.14 -4.10
N SER A 159 7.84 -9.64 -4.83
CA SER A 159 7.87 -11.00 -5.35
C SER A 159 8.85 -11.84 -4.52
N LEU A 160 8.37 -12.91 -3.91
CA LEU A 160 9.13 -13.74 -2.97
C LEU A 160 9.10 -15.21 -3.38
N GLN A 161 10.23 -15.88 -3.20
CA GLN A 161 10.42 -17.31 -3.41
C GLN A 161 11.27 -17.90 -2.28
N SER A 162 10.89 -19.09 -1.83
CA SER A 162 11.71 -19.83 -0.85
C SER A 162 12.97 -20.38 -1.53
N SER A 163 14.14 -20.18 -0.91
CA SER A 163 15.42 -20.70 -1.43
C SER A 163 16.34 -21.08 -0.27
N GLY A 164 16.79 -22.35 -0.23
CA GLY A 164 17.87 -22.79 0.67
C GLY A 164 17.64 -22.54 2.17
N GLY A 165 16.38 -22.57 2.64
CA GLY A 165 16.03 -22.27 4.04
C GLY A 165 15.77 -20.79 4.35
N GLY A 166 15.92 -19.90 3.37
CA GLY A 166 15.53 -18.49 3.44
C GLY A 166 14.47 -18.12 2.41
N ILE A 167 14.20 -16.82 2.31
CA ILE A 167 13.36 -16.20 1.30
C ILE A 167 14.24 -15.26 0.48
N GLN A 168 14.14 -15.38 -0.84
CA GLN A 168 14.78 -14.47 -1.79
C GLN A 168 13.69 -13.89 -2.68
N GLY A 169 13.96 -12.73 -3.29
CA GLY A 169 12.96 -12.11 -4.14
C GLY A 169 13.36 -10.76 -4.69
N THR A 170 12.36 -10.02 -5.15
CA THR A 170 12.53 -8.66 -5.65
C THR A 170 11.43 -7.74 -5.14
N LEU A 171 11.82 -6.57 -4.67
CA LEU A 171 10.95 -5.44 -4.32
C LEU A 171 10.95 -4.47 -5.50
N LEU A 172 9.79 -4.25 -6.12
CA LEU A 172 9.55 -3.15 -7.05
C LEU A 172 8.92 -2.02 -6.25
N PHE A 173 9.63 -0.91 -6.13
CA PHE A 173 9.21 0.29 -5.41
C PHE A 173 9.55 1.52 -6.24
N ASN A 174 8.56 2.35 -6.53
CA ASN A 174 8.70 3.52 -7.41
C ASN A 174 9.34 3.18 -8.77
N GLY A 175 8.89 2.08 -9.38
CA GLY A 175 9.41 1.59 -10.67
C GLY A 175 10.82 1.00 -10.65
N SER A 176 11.54 1.11 -9.53
CA SER A 176 12.87 0.55 -9.34
C SER A 176 12.81 -0.83 -8.69
N GLN A 177 13.64 -1.76 -9.16
CA GLN A 177 13.68 -3.14 -8.67
C GLN A 177 14.89 -3.35 -7.75
N PHE A 178 14.64 -3.85 -6.56
CA PHE A 178 15.64 -4.09 -5.51
C PHE A 178 15.65 -5.56 -5.12
N PRO A 179 16.82 -6.22 -5.05
CA PRO A 179 16.89 -7.60 -4.55
C PRO A 179 16.57 -7.61 -3.05
N VAL A 180 15.73 -8.57 -2.63
CA VAL A 180 15.39 -8.81 -1.22
C VAL A 180 15.90 -10.17 -0.77
N SER A 181 16.45 -10.22 0.45
CA SER A 181 16.78 -11.45 1.17
C SER A 181 16.17 -11.39 2.56
N ALA A 182 15.48 -12.46 2.97
CA ALA A 182 14.75 -12.53 4.23
C ALA A 182 14.76 -13.92 4.85
N ALA A 183 14.39 -13.98 6.12
CA ALA A 183 14.05 -15.21 6.83
C ALA A 183 12.61 -15.13 7.32
N ALA A 184 11.93 -16.29 7.36
CA ALA A 184 10.57 -16.40 7.85
C ALA A 184 10.55 -16.99 9.26
N THR A 185 9.70 -16.43 10.14
CA THR A 185 9.40 -16.96 11.46
C THR A 185 7.90 -16.90 11.68
N GLY A 186 7.21 -18.03 11.48
CA GLY A 186 5.73 -18.08 11.54
C GLY A 186 5.08 -17.29 10.41
N ASN A 187 4.28 -16.28 10.76
CA ASN A 187 3.58 -15.41 9.79
C ASN A 187 4.32 -14.09 9.52
N GLU A 188 5.55 -13.95 10.03
CA GLU A 188 6.39 -12.78 9.82
C GLU A 188 7.62 -13.14 8.97
N ILE A 189 8.01 -12.23 8.07
CA ILE A 189 9.31 -12.22 7.40
C ILE A 189 10.12 -11.02 7.86
N ARG A 190 11.42 -11.21 8.09
CA ARG A 190 12.37 -10.15 8.38
C ARG A 190 13.53 -10.25 7.41
N GLY A 191 13.91 -9.14 6.81
CA GLY A 191 14.93 -9.15 5.79
C GLY A 191 15.51 -7.78 5.51
N ASN A 192 16.26 -7.73 4.41
CA ASN A 192 16.78 -6.50 3.86
C ASN A 192 16.58 -6.48 2.34
N PHE A 193 16.45 -5.29 1.77
CA PHE A 193 16.70 -5.07 0.34
C PHE A 193 17.93 -4.20 0.13
N SER A 194 18.56 -4.34 -1.04
CA SER A 194 19.72 -3.53 -1.41
C SER A 194 19.36 -2.45 -2.43
N ALA A 195 19.69 -1.19 -2.13
CA ALA A 195 19.56 -0.07 -3.06
C ALA A 195 20.85 0.76 -3.05
N SER A 196 21.44 0.97 -4.23
CA SER A 196 22.68 1.75 -4.39
C SER A 196 23.82 1.29 -3.47
N GLY A 197 23.96 -0.02 -3.27
CA GLY A 197 24.99 -0.62 -2.39
C GLY A 197 24.68 -0.58 -0.89
N ASN A 198 23.59 0.06 -0.48
CA ASN A 198 23.15 0.11 0.92
C ASN A 198 22.11 -0.98 1.20
N SER A 199 22.03 -1.42 2.46
CA SER A 199 21.07 -2.43 2.94
C SER A 199 20.00 -1.78 3.81
N PHE A 200 18.73 -1.99 3.48
CA PHE A 200 17.59 -1.41 4.19
C PHE A 200 16.75 -2.51 4.85
N PRO A 201 16.56 -2.46 6.18
CA PRO A 201 15.79 -3.48 6.88
C PRO A 201 14.30 -3.33 6.59
N PHE A 202 13.62 -4.46 6.47
CA PHE A 202 12.17 -4.51 6.38
C PHE A 202 11.59 -5.64 7.24
N THR A 203 10.32 -5.50 7.58
CA THR A 203 9.49 -6.57 8.14
C THR A 203 8.24 -6.74 7.28
N ALA A 204 7.68 -7.95 7.21
CA ALA A 204 6.36 -8.14 6.64
C ALA A 204 5.55 -9.18 7.40
N LEU A 205 4.28 -8.87 7.69
CA LEU A 205 3.35 -9.74 8.40
C LEU A 205 2.26 -10.19 7.42
N LEU A 206 2.09 -11.51 7.25
CA LEU A 206 1.07 -12.08 6.38
C LEU A 206 -0.15 -12.55 7.19
N THR A 207 -1.31 -11.96 6.89
CA THR A 207 -2.61 -12.35 7.44
C THR A 207 -3.54 -12.74 6.29
N GLY A 208 -3.73 -14.04 6.09
CA GLY A 208 -4.48 -14.56 4.95
C GLY A 208 -3.79 -14.21 3.62
N SER A 209 -4.43 -13.37 2.81
CA SER A 209 -3.89 -12.89 1.53
C SER A 209 -3.34 -11.47 1.58
N ILE A 210 -3.36 -10.81 2.75
CA ILE A 210 -2.89 -9.44 2.95
C ILE A 210 -1.54 -9.49 3.67
N MET A 211 -0.56 -8.79 3.13
CA MET A 211 0.77 -8.62 3.70
C MET A 211 0.96 -7.16 4.09
N LYS A 212 1.12 -6.88 5.39
CA LYS A 212 1.59 -5.58 5.87
C LYS A 212 3.12 -5.57 5.73
N PHE A 213 3.65 -4.75 4.85
CA PHE A 213 5.09 -4.62 4.57
C PHE A 213 5.60 -3.29 5.13
N SER A 214 6.62 -3.31 5.99
CA SER A 214 7.15 -2.12 6.65
C SER A 214 8.64 -1.94 6.37
N THR A 215 9.02 -0.74 5.92
CA THR A 215 10.41 -0.34 5.68
C THR A 215 10.56 1.16 5.92
N GLY A 216 11.71 1.62 6.44
CA GLY A 216 11.98 3.05 6.63
C GLY A 216 10.98 3.78 7.54
N GLY A 217 10.21 3.06 8.36
CA GLY A 217 9.14 3.63 9.21
C GLY A 217 7.77 3.73 8.53
N THR A 218 7.67 3.43 7.23
CA THR A 218 6.41 3.41 6.46
C THR A 218 5.88 1.98 6.37
N THR A 219 4.55 1.83 6.41
CA THR A 219 3.86 0.54 6.26
C THR A 219 2.94 0.57 5.05
N TYR A 220 3.01 -0.49 4.24
CA TYR A 220 2.26 -0.69 3.01
C TYR A 220 1.38 -1.94 3.14
N SER A 221 0.20 -1.93 2.54
CA SER A 221 -0.76 -3.04 2.53
C SER A 221 -0.78 -3.73 1.16
N LEU A 222 -0.13 -4.89 1.06
CA LEU A 222 0.03 -5.63 -0.18
C LEU A 222 -0.95 -6.82 -0.22
N ARG A 223 -1.57 -7.11 -1.37
CA ARG A 223 -2.41 -8.30 -1.57
C ARG A 223 -1.70 -9.32 -2.45
N LYS A 224 -1.80 -10.60 -2.07
CA LYS A 224 -1.23 -11.72 -2.82
C LYS A 224 -1.94 -11.90 -4.17
N SER A 225 -1.22 -11.75 -5.27
CA SER A 225 -1.72 -12.06 -6.62
C SER A 225 -1.92 -13.57 -6.77
N GLY A 226 -3.12 -14.00 -7.16
CA GLY A 226 -3.41 -15.40 -7.50
C GLY A 226 -4.06 -16.27 -6.41
N SER A 227 -4.41 -15.72 -5.23
CA SER A 227 -5.17 -16.50 -4.23
C SER A 227 -6.69 -16.59 -4.53
N GLY A 228 -7.14 -16.05 -5.68
CA GLY A 228 -8.49 -16.23 -6.19
C GLY A 228 -8.58 -17.51 -7.04
N SER A 229 -9.33 -18.50 -6.55
CA SER A 229 -9.65 -19.70 -7.32
C SER A 229 -10.51 -19.38 -8.55
N LYS A 230 -10.14 -20.01 -9.67
CA LYS A 230 -10.84 -20.22 -10.96
C LYS A 230 -10.69 -19.15 -12.05
N THR A 231 -9.81 -19.48 -12.99
CA THR A 231 -10.01 -19.38 -14.46
C THR A 231 -10.73 -18.14 -14.98
N GLN A 232 -10.14 -16.97 -14.79
CA GLN A 232 -10.46 -15.84 -15.66
C GLN A 232 -9.67 -16.03 -16.96
N VAL A 233 -10.33 -16.66 -17.94
CA VAL A 233 -9.89 -16.63 -19.34
C VAL A 233 -9.73 -15.16 -19.70
N MET A 234 -8.50 -14.73 -19.97
CA MET A 234 -8.29 -13.42 -20.56
C MET A 234 -9.08 -13.41 -21.88
N PRO A 235 -9.93 -12.41 -22.16
CA PRO A 235 -10.48 -12.27 -23.50
C PRO A 235 -9.29 -12.13 -24.46
N ALA A 236 -9.22 -13.01 -25.45
CA ALA A 236 -8.25 -12.90 -26.52
C ALA A 236 -8.41 -11.51 -27.15
N ASN A 237 -7.33 -10.74 -27.13
CA ASN A 237 -7.29 -9.43 -27.78
C ASN A 237 -7.65 -9.61 -29.27
N PRO A 238 -8.77 -9.05 -29.75
CA PRO A 238 -9.23 -9.27 -31.12
C PRO A 238 -8.35 -8.61 -32.18
N LEU A 239 -7.30 -7.88 -31.80
CA LEU A 239 -6.36 -7.24 -32.74
C LEU A 239 -5.21 -8.15 -33.21
N GLN A 240 -5.14 -9.42 -32.77
CA GLN A 240 -4.07 -10.36 -33.16
C GLN A 240 -4.42 -11.28 -34.34
N ARG A 241 -5.56 -11.09 -35.01
CA ARG A 241 -5.87 -11.79 -36.27
C ARG A 241 -6.10 -10.78 -37.38
N GLN A 242 -5.02 -10.39 -38.05
CA GLN A 242 -5.00 -10.10 -39.49
C GLN A 242 -3.57 -9.80 -39.93
N THR A 243 -2.88 -10.80 -40.46
CA THR A 243 -1.96 -10.58 -41.57
C THR A 243 -2.75 -10.78 -42.87
N PRO A 244 -2.73 -9.77 -43.75
CA PRO A 244 -2.42 -10.05 -45.14
C PRO A 244 -1.18 -9.28 -45.57
N SER A 245 -0.27 -10.00 -46.20
CA SER A 245 0.87 -9.46 -46.93
C SER A 245 0.42 -8.49 -48.03
N HIS A 246 0.91 -7.25 -48.03
CA HIS A 246 0.93 -6.43 -49.24
C HIS A 246 2.14 -5.49 -49.31
N ARG A 247 3.01 -5.84 -50.27
CA ARG A 247 3.63 -4.99 -51.30
C ARG A 247 4.22 -3.62 -50.90
N ALA A 248 5.55 -3.53 -51.05
CA ALA A 248 6.31 -2.29 -51.01
C ALA A 248 5.83 -1.26 -52.05
N ALA A 249 5.69 -0.01 -51.60
CA ALA A 249 5.50 1.21 -52.39
C ALA A 249 6.33 2.36 -51.76
N PRO A 250 6.74 3.37 -52.53
CA PRO A 250 7.93 4.18 -52.27
C PRO A 250 7.73 5.28 -51.21
N GLN A 251 8.83 5.60 -50.53
CA GLN A 251 8.97 6.65 -49.52
C GLN A 251 8.54 8.02 -50.06
N GLY A 252 7.39 8.50 -49.58
CA GLY A 252 7.01 9.91 -49.62
C GLY A 252 7.47 10.60 -48.34
N ALA A 253 8.17 11.73 -48.48
CA ALA A 253 8.68 12.55 -47.40
C ALA A 253 7.54 13.03 -46.48
N THR A 254 7.58 12.65 -45.21
CA THR A 254 6.76 13.26 -44.16
C THR A 254 7.38 14.59 -43.76
N SER A 255 6.64 15.67 -44.01
CA SER A 255 6.93 17.01 -43.49
C SER A 255 6.88 17.01 -41.96
N GLN A 256 8.05 17.03 -41.34
CA GLN A 256 8.23 17.27 -39.91
C GLN A 256 7.70 18.68 -39.58
N PRO A 257 6.79 18.84 -38.59
CA PRO A 257 6.33 20.16 -38.16
C PRO A 257 7.54 21.01 -37.72
N THR A 258 7.80 22.10 -38.43
CA THR A 258 8.78 23.11 -38.01
C THR A 258 8.35 23.69 -36.68
N ALA A 259 9.25 23.65 -35.69
CA ALA A 259 9.05 24.29 -34.40
C ALA A 259 8.65 25.77 -34.59
N PRO A 260 7.63 26.28 -33.89
CA PRO A 260 7.18 27.66 -34.03
C PRO A 260 8.30 28.64 -33.69
N ALA A 261 8.41 29.73 -34.46
CA ALA A 261 9.40 30.78 -34.26
C ALA A 261 9.30 31.40 -32.85
N ILE A 262 10.43 31.45 -32.15
CA ILE A 262 10.55 31.92 -30.76
C ILE A 262 10.58 33.47 -30.72
N ASN A 263 9.47 34.11 -31.06
CA ASN A 263 9.30 35.58 -30.91
C ASN A 263 8.63 35.94 -29.57
N GLY A 264 9.01 35.24 -28.51
CA GLY A 264 8.41 35.35 -27.18
C GLY A 264 9.02 36.44 -26.31
N HIS A 265 8.31 36.87 -25.26
CA HIS A 265 8.91 37.65 -24.18
C HIS A 265 9.49 36.70 -23.11
N THR A 266 10.64 37.06 -22.54
CA THR A 266 11.31 36.26 -21.51
C THR A 266 10.80 36.65 -20.13
N ILE A 267 10.44 35.64 -19.33
CA ILE A 267 10.17 35.75 -17.89
C ILE A 267 11.45 35.34 -17.17
N SER A 268 11.88 36.16 -16.20
CA SER A 268 12.99 35.88 -15.31
C SER A 268 12.54 36.15 -13.88
N ASP A 269 12.36 35.09 -13.10
CA ASP A 269 11.94 35.15 -11.71
C ASP A 269 13.10 34.71 -10.82
N VAL A 270 13.77 35.69 -10.22
CA VAL A 270 14.94 35.47 -9.37
C VAL A 270 14.56 34.78 -8.06
N GLN A 271 13.33 34.99 -7.55
CA GLN A 271 12.89 34.37 -6.30
C GLN A 271 12.58 32.89 -6.48
N ALA A 272 11.97 32.53 -7.61
CA ALA A 272 11.71 31.13 -7.97
C ALA A 272 12.91 30.43 -8.62
N GLY A 273 13.95 31.17 -9.01
CA GLY A 273 15.14 30.62 -9.66
C GLY A 273 14.87 30.10 -11.08
N VAL A 274 13.90 30.68 -11.80
CA VAL A 274 13.49 30.22 -13.14
C VAL A 274 13.59 31.35 -14.17
N ALA A 275 14.03 31.00 -15.38
CA ALA A 275 13.99 31.90 -16.53
C ALA A 275 13.56 31.11 -17.78
N PHE A 276 12.56 31.61 -18.51
CA PHE A 276 12.05 30.97 -19.72
C PHE A 276 11.42 31.98 -20.69
N THR A 277 11.40 31.64 -21.97
CA THR A 277 10.74 32.46 -23.00
C THR A 277 9.32 31.95 -23.26
N VAL A 278 8.33 32.82 -23.10
CA VAL A 278 6.92 32.49 -23.35
C VAL A 278 6.71 32.37 -24.86
N PRO A 279 6.24 31.21 -25.40
CA PRO A 279 6.07 31.06 -26.84
C PRO A 279 5.09 32.10 -27.42
N SER A 280 5.29 32.49 -28.68
CA SER A 280 4.40 33.45 -29.34
C SER A 280 2.96 32.93 -29.37
N GLY A 281 2.00 33.81 -29.08
CA GLY A 281 0.58 33.43 -28.97
C GLY A 281 0.20 32.75 -27.66
N TRP A 282 1.07 32.70 -26.65
CA TRP A 282 0.74 32.23 -25.30
C TRP A 282 0.63 33.40 -24.32
N ASN A 283 -0.25 33.26 -23.33
CA ASN A 283 -0.30 34.12 -22.15
C ASN A 283 0.36 33.39 -20.98
N ALA A 284 1.11 34.09 -20.15
CA ALA A 284 1.67 33.56 -18.91
C ALA A 284 1.07 34.31 -17.71
N THR A 285 0.67 33.57 -16.68
CA THR A 285 0.17 34.12 -15.41
C THR A 285 0.92 33.47 -14.26
N SER A 286 1.42 34.26 -13.30
CA SER A 286 2.04 33.76 -12.07
C SER A 286 1.00 33.47 -10.97
N ASN A 287 1.31 32.50 -10.11
CA ASN A 287 0.57 32.19 -8.89
C ASN A 287 1.55 31.74 -7.78
N GLU A 288 1.05 31.42 -6.58
CA GLU A 288 1.91 30.99 -5.45
C GLU A 288 2.72 29.71 -5.73
N GLY A 289 2.36 28.91 -6.74
CA GLY A 289 3.02 27.64 -7.09
C GLY A 289 3.87 27.66 -8.36
N GLY A 290 3.99 28.81 -9.04
CA GLY A 290 4.75 28.96 -10.28
C GLY A 290 4.00 29.73 -11.37
N TYR A 291 4.13 29.29 -12.61
CA TYR A 291 3.55 29.93 -13.79
C TYR A 291 2.64 28.99 -14.57
N LEU A 292 1.47 29.50 -14.96
CA LEU A 292 0.56 28.85 -15.89
C LEU A 292 0.60 29.58 -17.23
N LEU A 293 0.97 28.87 -18.29
CA LEU A 293 0.94 29.37 -19.65
C LEU A 293 -0.24 28.77 -20.38
N VAL A 294 -1.07 29.60 -21.00
CA VAL A 294 -2.25 29.19 -21.77
C VAL A 294 -2.11 29.67 -23.20
N SER A 295 -2.22 28.75 -24.16
CA SER A 295 -2.14 29.12 -25.57
C SER A 295 -3.40 29.84 -26.04
N LYS A 296 -3.25 30.92 -26.80
CA LYS A 296 -4.37 31.60 -27.49
C LYS A 296 -4.78 30.90 -28.79
N ILE A 297 -3.88 30.06 -29.33
CA ILE A 297 -4.00 29.50 -30.68
C ILE A 297 -4.05 27.96 -30.69
N HIS A 298 -3.69 27.31 -29.59
CA HIS A 298 -3.76 25.86 -29.43
C HIS A 298 -4.59 25.47 -28.20
N LYS A 299 -5.16 24.26 -28.21
CA LYS A 299 -5.77 23.67 -27.01
C LYS A 299 -4.66 23.06 -26.16
N GLY A 300 -4.11 23.86 -25.26
CA GLY A 300 -3.02 23.41 -24.40
C GLY A 300 -2.64 24.42 -23.34
N LEU A 301 -2.03 23.91 -22.28
CA LEU A 301 -1.42 24.69 -21.23
C LEU A 301 -0.03 24.12 -20.92
N ILE A 302 0.85 24.96 -20.40
CA ILE A 302 2.15 24.57 -19.86
C ILE A 302 2.16 25.04 -18.40
N VAL A 303 2.55 24.15 -17.49
CA VAL A 303 2.75 24.48 -16.08
C VAL A 303 4.25 24.49 -15.82
N VAL A 304 4.75 25.62 -15.32
CA VAL A 304 6.12 25.75 -14.85
C VAL A 304 6.05 25.89 -13.34
N THR A 305 6.54 24.90 -12.62
CA THR A 305 6.52 24.87 -11.15
C THR A 305 7.88 24.47 -10.63
N THR A 306 8.25 24.98 -9.47
CA THR A 306 9.37 24.44 -8.71
C THR A 306 8.89 23.18 -8.02
N ASN A 307 9.60 22.08 -8.24
CA ASN A 307 9.32 20.84 -7.53
C ASN A 307 10.35 20.66 -6.40
N PRO A 308 9.98 20.00 -5.29
CA PRO A 308 10.89 19.75 -4.18
C PRO A 308 11.94 18.67 -4.49
N TYR A 309 11.87 18.05 -5.67
CA TYR A 309 12.73 16.93 -6.02
C TYR A 309 14.12 17.41 -6.42
N HIS A 310 15.15 16.70 -5.96
CA HIS A 310 16.54 17.07 -6.18
C HIS A 310 17.15 16.39 -7.41
N SER A 311 16.41 15.51 -8.07
CA SER A 311 16.87 14.80 -9.27
C SER A 311 15.72 14.39 -10.19
N LEU A 312 16.01 14.16 -11.47
CA LEU A 312 15.05 13.61 -12.43
C LEU A 312 14.50 12.25 -11.95
N GLN A 313 15.36 11.43 -11.35
CA GLN A 313 14.97 10.11 -10.83
C GLN A 313 13.98 10.22 -9.67
N GLU A 314 14.14 11.22 -8.80
CA GLU A 314 13.20 11.48 -7.70
C GLU A 314 11.87 12.06 -8.23
N LEU A 315 11.93 12.94 -9.23
CA LEU A 315 10.75 13.43 -9.95
C LEU A 315 10.01 12.31 -10.68
N GLU A 316 10.71 11.34 -11.27
CA GLU A 316 10.10 10.15 -11.88
C GLU A 316 9.50 9.23 -10.82
N ALA A 317 10.17 9.07 -9.68
CA ALA A 317 9.71 8.26 -8.57
C ALA A 317 8.44 8.83 -7.91
N GLY A 318 8.33 10.15 -7.76
CA GLY A 318 7.16 10.82 -7.16
C GLY A 318 6.12 11.32 -8.17
N GLY A 319 6.53 11.67 -9.39
CA GLY A 319 5.67 12.26 -10.41
C GLY A 319 4.79 11.25 -11.17
N GLY A 320 5.03 9.94 -10.98
CA GLY A 320 4.22 8.88 -11.58
C GLY A 320 2.77 8.82 -11.08
N GLU A 321 2.48 9.42 -9.92
CA GLU A 321 1.11 9.47 -9.36
C GLU A 321 0.22 10.50 -10.08
N GLY A 322 0.83 11.36 -10.89
CA GLY A 322 0.16 12.49 -11.52
C GLY A 322 -0.25 13.56 -10.50
N ILE A 323 -0.92 14.60 -10.99
CA ILE A 323 -1.49 15.64 -10.13
C ILE A 323 -2.97 15.30 -9.94
N VAL A 324 -3.36 14.91 -8.73
CA VAL A 324 -4.76 14.65 -8.37
C VAL A 324 -5.32 15.87 -7.66
N ASN A 325 -6.41 16.43 -8.20
CA ASN A 325 -7.24 17.39 -7.49
C ASN A 325 -8.42 16.63 -6.86
N GLU A 326 -8.32 16.33 -5.57
CA GLU A 326 -9.32 15.55 -4.83
C GLU A 326 -10.70 16.22 -4.81
N LYS A 327 -10.76 17.56 -4.86
CA LYS A 327 -12.02 18.31 -4.83
C LYS A 327 -12.79 18.22 -6.14
N THR A 328 -12.07 18.15 -7.27
CA THR A 328 -12.68 18.10 -8.60
C THR A 328 -12.64 16.71 -9.23
N GLY A 329 -11.92 15.77 -8.63
CA GLY A 329 -11.66 14.44 -9.19
C GLY A 329 -10.79 14.46 -10.44
N VAL A 330 -10.15 15.59 -10.77
CA VAL A 330 -9.30 15.71 -11.95
C VAL A 330 -7.94 15.11 -11.64
N GLN A 331 -7.52 14.13 -12.43
CA GLN A 331 -6.19 13.52 -12.35
C GLN A 331 -5.41 13.83 -13.64
N LEU A 332 -4.26 14.48 -13.50
CA LEU A 332 -3.33 14.74 -14.61
C LEU A 332 -2.19 13.74 -14.54
N MET A 333 -2.20 12.75 -15.43
CA MET A 333 -1.10 11.79 -15.55
C MET A 333 -0.09 12.24 -16.60
N PRO A 334 1.22 12.04 -16.38
CA PRO A 334 2.20 12.18 -17.44
C PRO A 334 1.88 11.19 -18.57
N SER A 335 1.89 11.67 -19.81
CA SER A 335 1.63 10.84 -21.00
C SER A 335 2.91 10.36 -21.68
N SER A 336 4.07 10.87 -21.23
CA SER A 336 5.40 10.57 -21.72
C SER A 336 6.37 10.40 -20.53
N GLN A 337 7.55 9.86 -20.79
CA GLN A 337 8.64 9.93 -19.82
C GLN A 337 9.03 11.38 -19.54
N ASN A 338 9.55 11.62 -18.34
CA ASN A 338 10.08 12.93 -17.99
C ASN A 338 11.37 13.16 -18.80
N GLU A 339 11.51 14.36 -19.34
CA GLU A 339 12.71 14.75 -20.09
C GLU A 339 13.41 15.88 -19.34
N GLN A 340 14.71 15.72 -19.09
CA GLN A 340 15.50 16.80 -18.54
C GLN A 340 15.85 17.79 -19.65
N ILE A 341 15.20 18.95 -19.63
CA ILE A 341 15.49 20.04 -20.57
C ILE A 341 16.39 21.06 -19.84
N GLY A 342 17.70 20.87 -19.96
CA GLY A 342 18.73 21.76 -19.44
C GLY A 342 19.49 21.26 -18.21
N SER A 343 20.56 21.98 -17.86
CA SER A 343 21.36 21.78 -16.65
C SER A 343 21.27 23.05 -15.81
N ASN A 344 20.54 23.00 -14.70
CA ASN A 344 20.69 23.98 -13.62
C ASN A 344 21.91 23.62 -12.77
#